data_AF-A0A6M7TT90-F1
#
_entry.id   AF-A0A6M7TT90-F1
#
_cell.length_a   1.000
_cell.length_b   1.000
_cell.length_c   1.000
_cell.angle_alpha   90.00
_cell.angle_beta   90.00
_cell.angle_gamma   90.00
#
_symmetry.space_group_name_H-M   'P 1'
#
loop_
_entity.id
_entity.type
_entity.pdbx_description
1 polymer ?
#
loop_
_entity_poly.entity_id
_entity_poly.type
_entity_poly.pdbx_seq_one_letter_code
_entity_poly.pdbx_strand_id
1 'polypeptide(L)'
;MISRPREANDYPDRVIDCQEAMEPGFQAIVDCMLEAAWSRGETLRSLKRLIAADNMTQKENARTETQLAIARAMMRAGKPL
;
A
#
# COMPACT_ATOMS: atom_id res chain seq x y z
N MET A 1 14.56 -4.75 13.35
CA MET A 1 14.91 -4.30 11.99
C MET A 1 14.02 -5.06 11.03
N ILE A 2 13.33 -4.38 10.11
CA ILE A 2 12.49 -5.05 9.10
C ILE A 2 13.41 -5.62 8.03
N SER A 3 13.37 -6.94 7.85
CA SER A 3 14.19 -7.63 6.85
C SER A 3 13.60 -7.43 5.45
N ARG A 4 14.47 -7.25 4.45
CA ARG A 4 14.05 -7.30 3.04
C ARG A 4 13.71 -8.74 2.63
N PRO A 5 12.87 -8.95 1.59
CA PRO A 5 12.66 -10.27 1.01
C PRO A 5 13.99 -10.91 0.57
N ARG A 6 14.07 -12.25 0.60
CA ARG A 6 15.28 -13.01 0.25
C ARG A 6 15.72 -12.76 -1.19
N GLU A 7 14.74 -12.72 -2.09
CA GLU A 7 14.94 -12.52 -3.52
C GLU A 7 14.06 -11.38 -4.05
N ALA A 8 14.51 -10.74 -5.14
CA ALA A 8 13.76 -9.68 -5.80
C ALA A 8 12.50 -10.22 -6.51
N ASN A 9 12.61 -11.42 -7.09
CA ASN A 9 11.53 -12.10 -7.79
C ASN A 9 10.61 -12.85 -6.81
N ASP A 10 9.52 -13.39 -7.36
CA ASP A 10 8.61 -14.23 -6.61
C ASP A 10 9.22 -15.58 -6.25
N TYR A 11 8.95 -16.07 -5.05
CA TYR A 11 9.36 -17.38 -4.54
C TYR A 11 8.29 -17.90 -3.57
N PRO A 12 8.18 -19.23 -3.36
CA PRO A 12 7.01 -19.83 -2.70
C PRO A 12 6.63 -19.20 -1.36
N ASP A 13 7.61 -18.87 -0.52
CA ASP A 13 7.38 -18.33 0.83
C ASP A 13 7.44 -16.80 0.90
N ARG A 14 7.55 -16.08 -0.23
CA ARG A 14 7.76 -14.63 -0.22
C ARG A 14 6.68 -13.87 0.54
N VAL A 15 5.44 -14.33 0.44
CA VAL A 15 4.32 -13.73 1.19
C VAL A 15 4.48 -13.95 2.69
N ILE A 16 4.90 -15.16 3.11
CA ILE A 16 5.10 -15.51 4.52
C ILE A 16 6.26 -14.68 5.09
N ASP A 17 7.40 -14.64 4.42
CA ASP A 17 8.57 -13.85 4.84
C ASP A 17 8.20 -12.35 5.00
N CYS A 18 7.41 -11.81 4.06
CA CYS A 18 6.93 -10.43 4.15
C CYS A 18 5.98 -10.22 5.34
N GLN A 19 5.08 -11.17 5.61
CA GLN A 19 4.18 -11.11 6.75
C GLN A 19 4.94 -11.12 8.08
N GLU A 20 5.90 -12.05 8.23
CA GLU A 20 6.75 -12.15 9.42
C GLU A 20 7.56 -10.86 9.63
N ALA A 21 8.10 -10.27 8.56
CA ALA A 21 8.83 -9.02 8.63
C ALA A 21 7.93 -7.82 9.03
N MET A 22 6.65 -7.84 8.65
CA MET A 22 5.67 -6.80 8.98
C MET A 22 5.06 -6.97 10.38
N GLU A 23 5.01 -8.19 10.92
CA GLU A 23 4.29 -8.50 12.15
C GLU A 23 4.68 -7.61 13.35
N PRO A 24 5.97 -7.32 13.62
CA PRO A 24 6.32 -6.43 14.74
C PRO A 24 5.72 -5.02 14.60
N GLY A 25 5.70 -4.47 13.39
CA GLY A 25 5.08 -3.16 13.13
C GLY A 25 3.57 -3.22 13.24
N PHE A 26 2.95 -4.31 12.80
CA PHE A 26 1.52 -4.53 12.97
C PHE A 26 1.12 -4.62 14.45
N GLN A 27 1.85 -5.36 15.28
CA GLN A 27 1.58 -5.44 16.72
C GLN A 27 1.73 -4.06 17.38
N ALA A 28 2.79 -3.30 17.05
CA ALA A 28 2.98 -1.95 17.57
C ALA A 28 1.81 -1.00 17.25
N ILE A 29 1.24 -1.10 16.04
CA ILE A 29 0.03 -0.36 15.68
C ILE A 29 -1.15 -0.80 16.55
N VAL A 30 -1.36 -2.11 16.70
CA VAL A 30 -2.47 -2.62 17.50
C VAL A 30 -2.35 -2.18 18.96
N ASP A 31 -1.17 -2.30 19.56
CA ASP A 31 -0.90 -1.93 20.95
C ASP A 31 -1.13 -0.42 21.17
N CYS A 32 -0.62 0.44 20.28
CA CYS A 32 -0.90 1.90 20.34
C CYS A 32 -2.41 2.21 20.35
N MET A 33 -3.20 1.49 19.54
CA MET A 33 -4.64 1.73 19.47
C MET A 33 -5.35 1.23 20.72
N LEU A 34 -4.89 0.11 21.31
CA LEU A 34 -5.41 -0.39 22.58
C LEU A 34 -5.10 0.57 23.73
N GLU A 35 -3.90 1.16 23.77
CA GLU A 35 -3.51 2.20 24.74
C GLU A 35 -4.39 3.46 24.60
N ALA A 36 -4.84 3.76 23.38
CA ALA A 36 -5.82 4.81 23.11
C ALA A 36 -7.28 4.40 23.41
N ALA A 37 -7.49 3.27 24.10
CA ALA A 37 -8.78 2.70 24.48
C ALA A 37 -9.68 2.26 23.30
N TRP A 38 -9.11 1.98 22.13
CA TRP A 38 -9.84 1.31 21.05
C TRP A 38 -9.96 -0.17 21.35
N SER A 39 -11.03 -0.81 20.89
CA SER A 39 -11.07 -2.27 20.85
C SER A 39 -10.22 -2.82 19.71
N ARG A 40 -9.65 -4.02 19.89
CA ARG A 40 -8.95 -4.73 18.82
C ARG A 40 -9.82 -4.85 17.55
N GLY A 41 -11.13 -5.06 17.72
CA GLY A 41 -12.08 -5.14 16.61
C GLY A 41 -12.21 -3.84 15.82
N GLU A 42 -12.21 -2.68 16.49
CA GLU A 42 -12.22 -1.38 15.82
C GLU A 42 -10.92 -1.14 15.07
N THR A 43 -9.78 -1.42 15.71
CA THR A 43 -8.45 -1.28 15.08
C THR A 43 -8.36 -2.06 13.78
N LEU A 44 -8.71 -3.36 13.81
CA LEU A 44 -8.62 -4.22 12.62
C LEU A 44 -9.60 -3.80 11.52
N ARG A 45 -10.83 -3.41 11.88
CA ARG A 45 -11.81 -2.93 10.90
C ARG A 45 -11.35 -1.62 10.25
N SER A 46 -10.80 -0.70 11.02
CA SER A 46 -10.28 0.57 10.51
C SER A 46 -9.05 0.36 9.63
N LEU A 47 -8.09 -0.47 10.05
CA LEU A 47 -6.90 -0.78 9.25
C LEU A 47 -7.26 -1.44 7.91
N LYS A 48 -8.21 -2.38 7.90
CA LYS A 48 -8.70 -2.99 6.64
C LYS A 48 -9.27 -1.95 5.67
N ARG A 49 -10.00 -0.95 6.18
CA ARG A 49 -10.54 0.14 5.35
C ARG A 49 -9.45 1.07 4.83
N LEU A 50 -8.43 1.37 5.65
CA LEU A 50 -7.29 2.18 5.24
C LEU A 50 -6.49 1.51 4.12
N ILE A 51 -6.22 0.20 4.24
CA ILE A 51 -5.55 -0.57 3.17
C ILE A 51 -6.36 -0.57 1.87
N ALA A 52 -7.68 -0.75 1.97
CA ALA A 52 -8.55 -0.71 0.80
C ALA A 52 -8.56 0.69 0.14
N ALA A 53 -8.61 1.75 0.94
CA ALA A 53 -8.57 3.12 0.46
C ALA A 53 -7.24 3.45 -0.22
N ASP A 54 -6.11 3.08 0.40
CA ASP A 54 -4.78 3.27 -0.19
C ASP A 54 -4.65 2.57 -1.54
N ASN A 55 -5.07 1.29 -1.63
CA ASN A 55 -5.06 0.54 -2.89
C ASN A 55 -5.89 1.24 -3.99
N MET A 56 -7.06 1.80 -3.64
CA MET A 56 -7.88 2.55 -4.59
C MET A 56 -7.18 3.85 -5.04
N THR A 57 -6.61 4.59 -4.09
CA THR A 57 -5.87 5.83 -4.37
C THR A 57 -4.66 5.57 -5.27
N GLN A 58 -3.84 4.56 -4.98
CA GLN A 58 -2.68 4.21 -5.81
C GLN A 58 -3.10 3.86 -7.24
N LYS A 59 -4.20 3.10 -7.40
CA LYS A 59 -4.72 2.73 -8.72
C LYS A 59 -5.17 3.96 -9.53
N GLU A 60 -5.96 4.84 -8.93
CA GLU A 60 -6.44 6.03 -9.64
C GLU A 60 -5.31 7.01 -9.91
N ASN A 61 -4.35 7.18 -9.00
CA ASN A 61 -3.15 7.98 -9.24
C ASN A 61 -2.37 7.46 -10.45
N ALA A 62 -2.10 6.15 -10.53
CA ALA A 62 -1.42 5.56 -11.68
C ALA A 62 -2.18 5.79 -13.00
N ARG A 63 -3.51 5.74 -12.96
CA ARG A 63 -4.36 6.05 -14.13
C ARG A 63 -4.24 7.51 -14.54
N THR A 64 -4.35 8.44 -13.59
CA THR A 64 -4.21 9.88 -13.84
C THR A 64 -2.81 10.22 -14.36
N GLU A 65 -1.76 9.63 -13.78
CA GLU A 65 -0.39 9.79 -14.25
C GLU A 65 -0.21 9.31 -15.69
N THR A 66 -0.82 8.18 -16.04
CA THR A 66 -0.83 7.65 -17.41
C THR A 66 -1.53 8.62 -18.38
N GLN A 67 -2.72 9.12 -18.02
CA GLN A 67 -3.45 10.10 -18.83
C GLN A 67 -2.66 11.39 -19.01
N LEU A 68 -2.02 11.86 -17.94
CA LEU A 68 -1.20 13.06 -17.95
C LEU A 68 0.04 12.88 -18.84
N ALA A 69 0.67 11.70 -18.81
CA ALA A 69 1.79 11.38 -19.69
C ALA A 69 1.37 11.39 -21.17
N ILE A 70 0.20 10.81 -21.51
CA ILE A 70 -0.36 10.83 -22.86
C ILE A 70 -0.67 12.26 -23.32
N ALA A 71 -1.38 13.04 -22.50
CA ALA A 71 -1.72 14.42 -22.80
C ALA A 71 -0.45 15.26 -23.05
N ARG A 72 0.58 15.09 -22.20
CA ARG A 72 1.90 15.73 -22.38
C ARG A 72 2.57 15.32 -23.68
N ALA A 73 2.48 14.07 -24.08
CA ALA A 73 3.01 13.59 -25.36
C ALA A 73 2.25 14.17 -26.56
N MET A 74 0.92 14.26 -26.50
CA MET A 74 0.09 14.87 -27.56
C MET A 74 0.40 16.34 -27.76
N MET A 75 0.50 17.11 -26.67
CA MET A 75 0.90 18.53 -26.71
C MET A 75 2.30 18.71 -27.33
N ARG A 76 3.28 17.87 -26.95
CA ARG A 76 4.63 17.90 -27.55
C ARG A 76 4.62 17.57 -29.04
N ALA A 77 3.70 16.70 -29.48
CA ALA A 77 3.53 16.33 -30.87
C ALA A 77 2.69 17.33 -31.69
N GLY A 78 2.22 18.44 -31.08
CA GLY A 78 1.33 19.41 -31.73
C GLY A 78 -0.05 18.85 -32.07
N LYS A 79 -0.45 17.74 -31.44
CA LYS A 79 -1.78 17.12 -31.65
C LYS A 79 -2.80 17.74 -30.70
N PRO A 80 -4.07 17.91 -31.14
CA PRO A 80 -5.15 18.32 -30.24
C PRO A 80 -5.34 17.26 -29.15
N LEU A 81 -5.70 17.70 -27.94
CA LEU A 81 -5.96 16.85 -26.77
C LEU A 81 -7.23 16.00 -26.93
#